data_AF-A0A7S1WBM9-F1
#
_entry.id   AF-A0A7S1WBM9-F1
#
_cell.length_a   1.000
_cell.length_b   1.000
_cell.length_c   1.000
_cell.angle_alpha   90.00
_cell.angle_beta   90.00
_cell.angle_gamma   90.00
#
_symmetry.space_group_name_H-M   'P 1'
#
loop_
_entity.id
_entity.type
_entity.pdbx_description
1 polymer ?
#
loop_
_entity_poly.entity_id
_entity_poly.type
_entity_poly.pdbx_seq_one_letter_code
_entity_poly.pdbx_strand_id
1 'polypeptide(L)'
;MDHASKGWAQLTKMLRLLRVMRLLRLMRLQILPESVKIYIESSDWLAFAKGVLRVLFLLFSITHWAACIWFYIGSKSDQEKTWITAHLDPDAAFSTEYMYSLYFTLTTMTTVGYGDITPQNDDEVLFTLILLLVATVVFATLMGALTDLICSLESEKHTEDARVRLLSHYMNWRQVPKDLFKAIRTHMFYLWDTNKGYDAYEIEVKDSLPPVLRRELSFHVYGRILRSVTFLAWVWDYEVCLKELANAVHSLFLSRGDQLFRHNEPNTKIFVLQSGFVRISSNERL
;
A
#
# COMPACT_ATOMS: atom_id res chain seq x y z
N MET A 1 -60.47 1.53 2.48
CA MET A 1 -59.52 0.53 3.03
C MET A 1 -58.26 0.33 2.17
N ASP A 2 -58.16 0.93 0.97
CA ASP A 2 -57.01 0.73 0.05
C ASP A 2 -55.78 1.63 0.27
N HIS A 3 -55.88 2.72 1.03
CA HIS A 3 -54.70 3.56 1.33
C HIS A 3 -53.73 2.90 2.31
N ALA A 4 -54.24 2.09 3.25
CA ALA A 4 -53.41 1.39 4.23
C ALA A 4 -52.59 0.26 3.57
N SER A 5 -53.20 -0.54 2.69
CA SER A 5 -52.52 -1.66 1.99
C SER A 5 -51.41 -1.19 1.05
N LYS A 6 -51.59 -0.05 0.36
CA LYS A 6 -50.54 0.61 -0.44
C LYS A 6 -49.37 1.09 0.44
N GLY A 7 -49.66 1.64 1.61
CA GLY A 7 -48.64 2.04 2.60
C GLY A 7 -47.80 0.87 3.10
N TRP A 8 -48.41 -0.27 3.44
CA TRP A 8 -47.69 -1.49 3.89
C TRP A 8 -46.83 -2.13 2.78
N ALA A 9 -47.28 -2.09 1.52
CA ALA A 9 -46.50 -2.55 0.37
C ALA A 9 -45.29 -1.65 0.07
N GLN A 10 -45.42 -0.32 0.25
CA GLN A 10 -44.31 0.63 0.15
C GLN A 10 -43.32 0.49 1.32
N LEU A 11 -43.84 0.26 2.54
CA LEU A 11 -43.03 0.01 3.74
C LEU A 11 -42.20 -1.27 3.60
N THR A 12 -42.78 -2.35 3.08
CA THR A 12 -42.05 -3.61 2.84
C THR A 12 -41.00 -3.51 1.73
N LYS A 13 -41.21 -2.64 0.72
CA LYS A 13 -40.16 -2.26 -0.26
C LYS A 13 -39.05 -1.42 0.38
N MET A 14 -39.37 -0.46 1.26
CA MET A 14 -38.37 0.28 2.06
C MET A 14 -37.59 -0.65 3.03
N LEU A 15 -38.23 -1.66 3.61
CA LEU A 15 -37.54 -2.66 4.44
C LEU A 15 -36.59 -3.56 3.63
N ARG A 16 -36.79 -3.69 2.30
CA ARG A 16 -35.80 -4.33 1.41
C ARG A 16 -34.58 -3.42 1.17
N LEU A 17 -34.75 -2.11 1.13
CA LEU A 17 -33.63 -1.15 1.07
C LEU A 17 -32.73 -1.26 2.33
N LEU A 18 -33.30 -1.50 3.52
CA LEU A 18 -32.51 -1.83 4.71
C LEU A 18 -31.69 -3.13 4.61
N ARG A 19 -31.98 -4.04 3.67
CA ARG A 19 -31.11 -5.20 3.41
C ARG A 19 -29.83 -4.80 2.70
N VAL A 20 -29.81 -3.69 1.96
CA VAL A 20 -28.60 -3.15 1.32
C VAL A 20 -27.67 -2.53 2.38
N MET A 21 -28.18 -2.09 3.55
CA MET A 21 -27.33 -1.80 4.73
C MET A 21 -26.55 -3.03 5.22
N ARG A 22 -26.90 -4.26 4.81
CA ARG A 22 -26.05 -5.44 5.05
C ARG A 22 -24.75 -5.38 4.26
N LEU A 23 -24.68 -4.61 3.17
CA LEU A 23 -23.42 -4.34 2.46
C LEU A 23 -22.49 -3.44 3.28
N LEU A 24 -22.98 -2.63 4.22
CA LEU A 24 -22.13 -1.98 5.22
C LEU A 24 -21.42 -3.00 6.13
N ARG A 25 -21.90 -4.25 6.20
CA ARG A 25 -21.14 -5.34 6.85
C ARG A 25 -19.88 -5.71 6.07
N LEU A 26 -19.70 -5.30 4.82
CA LEU A 26 -18.41 -5.40 4.14
C LEU A 26 -17.37 -4.44 4.74
N MET A 27 -17.77 -3.41 5.50
CA MET A 27 -16.82 -2.72 6.40
C MET A 27 -16.26 -3.66 7.47
N ARG A 28 -16.93 -4.78 7.79
CA ARG A 28 -16.36 -5.86 8.62
C ARG A 28 -15.30 -6.70 7.89
N LEU A 29 -14.97 -6.45 6.63
CA LEU A 29 -13.72 -6.96 6.01
C LEU A 29 -12.46 -6.44 6.74
N GLN A 30 -12.61 -5.52 7.69
CA GLN A 30 -11.57 -5.19 8.66
C GLN A 30 -11.26 -6.35 9.64
N ILE A 31 -12.17 -7.32 9.77
CA ILE A 31 -12.07 -8.55 10.58
C ILE A 31 -11.58 -9.73 9.70
N LEU A 32 -10.64 -9.47 8.79
CA LEU A 32 -9.94 -10.57 8.13
C LEU A 32 -9.00 -11.24 9.15
N PRO A 33 -8.89 -12.59 9.15
CA PRO A 33 -7.93 -13.28 9.98
C PRO A 33 -6.51 -12.79 9.65
N GLU A 34 -5.64 -12.69 10.67
CA GLU A 34 -4.30 -12.12 10.54
C GLU A 34 -3.48 -12.78 9.44
N SER A 35 -3.66 -14.08 9.20
CA SER A 35 -3.00 -14.82 8.11
C SER A 35 -3.29 -14.24 6.72
N VAL A 36 -4.52 -13.79 6.48
CA VAL A 36 -4.91 -13.17 5.21
C VAL A 36 -4.42 -11.71 5.14
N LYS A 37 -4.36 -11.01 6.27
CA LYS A 37 -3.76 -9.67 6.33
C LYS A 37 -2.28 -9.72 5.99
N ILE A 38 -1.52 -10.64 6.60
CA ILE A 38 -0.10 -10.85 6.32
C ILE A 38 0.12 -11.19 4.83
N TYR A 39 -0.73 -12.01 4.22
CA TYR A 39 -0.61 -12.33 2.80
C TYR A 39 -0.90 -11.12 1.90
N ILE A 40 -1.95 -10.35 2.20
CA ILE A 40 -2.27 -9.12 1.44
C ILE A 40 -1.19 -8.04 1.64
N GLU A 41 -0.63 -7.92 2.84
CA GLU A 41 0.45 -6.97 3.19
C GLU A 41 1.80 -7.42 2.62
N SER A 42 2.00 -8.72 2.38
CA SER A 42 3.23 -9.24 1.77
C SER A 42 3.34 -8.96 0.27
N SER A 43 2.29 -8.44 -0.36
CA SER A 43 2.26 -8.18 -1.80
C SER A 43 1.62 -6.83 -2.08
N ASP A 44 2.45 -5.86 -2.49
CA ASP A 44 2.02 -4.48 -2.78
C ASP A 44 0.85 -4.40 -3.77
N TRP A 45 0.83 -5.31 -4.76
CA TRP A 45 -0.26 -5.43 -5.72
C TRP A 45 -1.61 -5.80 -5.07
N LEU A 46 -1.62 -6.73 -4.11
CA LEU A 46 -2.86 -7.15 -3.43
C LEU A 46 -3.36 -6.07 -2.49
N ALA A 47 -2.46 -5.38 -1.80
CA ALA A 47 -2.79 -4.20 -1.01
C ALA A 47 -3.40 -3.10 -1.89
N PHE A 48 -2.80 -2.84 -3.06
CA PHE A 48 -3.30 -1.87 -4.03
C PHE A 48 -4.70 -2.25 -4.55
N ALA A 49 -4.87 -3.48 -5.02
CA ALA A 49 -6.14 -3.97 -5.56
C ALA A 49 -7.28 -3.89 -4.52
N LYS A 50 -6.98 -4.19 -3.25
CA LYS A 50 -7.92 -4.03 -2.14
C LYS A 50 -8.33 -2.56 -1.94
N GLY A 51 -7.38 -1.64 -2.04
CA GLY A 51 -7.62 -0.18 -1.97
C GLY A 51 -8.57 0.29 -3.08
N VAL A 52 -8.25 -0.03 -4.33
CA VAL A 52 -9.09 0.32 -5.50
C VAL A 52 -10.49 -0.27 -5.37
N LEU A 53 -10.60 -1.55 -5.04
CA LEU A 53 -11.89 -2.23 -4.92
C LEU A 53 -12.76 -1.59 -3.84
N ARG A 54 -12.17 -1.19 -2.70
CA ARG A 54 -12.89 -0.48 -1.62
C ARG A 54 -13.46 0.85 -2.10
N VAL A 55 -12.67 1.64 -2.83
CA VAL A 55 -13.08 2.95 -3.38
C VAL A 55 -14.22 2.79 -4.39
N LEU A 56 -14.07 1.87 -5.36
CA LEU A 56 -15.10 1.59 -6.36
C LEU A 56 -16.41 1.09 -5.73
N PHE A 57 -16.32 0.23 -4.72
CA PHE A 57 -17.48 -0.30 -4.03
C PHE A 57 -18.24 0.78 -3.24
N LEU A 58 -17.52 1.69 -2.57
CA LEU A 58 -18.12 2.81 -1.86
C LEU A 58 -18.81 3.78 -2.81
N LEU A 59 -18.16 4.14 -3.93
CA LEU A 59 -18.73 4.99 -4.96
C LEU A 59 -20.02 4.37 -5.52
N PHE A 60 -19.96 3.11 -5.96
CA PHE A 60 -21.13 2.40 -6.50
C PHE A 60 -22.28 2.30 -5.51
N SER A 61 -21.98 2.05 -4.24
CA SER A 61 -23.01 1.97 -3.20
C SER A 61 -23.72 3.33 -3.05
N ILE A 62 -22.97 4.42 -2.90
CA ILE A 62 -23.55 5.75 -2.70
C ILE A 62 -24.36 6.20 -3.92
N THR A 63 -23.82 6.01 -5.14
CA THR A 63 -24.50 6.39 -6.37
C THR A 63 -25.77 5.57 -6.60
N HIS A 64 -25.76 4.26 -6.29
CA HIS A 64 -26.96 3.43 -6.37
C HIS A 64 -28.07 3.93 -5.44
N TRP A 65 -27.74 4.24 -4.18
CA TRP A 65 -28.71 4.75 -3.23
C TRP A 65 -29.26 6.12 -3.65
N ALA A 66 -28.38 7.02 -4.11
CA ALA A 66 -28.79 8.31 -4.65
C ALA A 66 -29.72 8.13 -5.87
N ALA A 67 -29.40 7.22 -6.79
CA ALA A 67 -30.20 6.92 -7.98
C ALA A 67 -31.60 6.43 -7.61
N CYS A 68 -31.70 5.53 -6.63
CA CYS A 68 -32.99 5.04 -6.16
C CYS A 68 -33.84 6.14 -5.50
N ILE A 69 -33.23 7.06 -4.75
CA ILE A 69 -33.94 8.19 -4.15
C ILE A 69 -34.39 9.17 -5.24
N TRP A 70 -33.53 9.46 -6.22
CA TRP A 70 -33.85 10.32 -7.36
C TRP A 70 -35.04 9.80 -8.18
N PHE A 71 -35.05 8.49 -8.47
CA PHE A 71 -36.18 7.83 -9.11
C PHE A 71 -37.45 7.86 -8.26
N TYR A 72 -37.32 7.65 -6.95
CA TYR A 72 -38.47 7.68 -6.04
C TYR A 72 -39.11 9.08 -5.96
N ILE A 73 -38.32 10.14 -5.96
CA ILE A 73 -38.82 11.52 -5.96
C ILE A 73 -39.56 11.81 -7.27
N GLY A 74 -38.96 11.49 -8.42
CA GLY A 74 -39.58 11.71 -9.73
C GLY A 74 -40.87 10.90 -9.94
N SER A 75 -40.93 9.66 -9.45
CA SER A 75 -42.11 8.78 -9.63
C SER A 75 -43.26 9.06 -8.68
N LYS A 76 -43.02 9.75 -7.56
CA LYS A 76 -44.03 10.03 -6.53
C LYS A 76 -44.52 11.49 -6.55
N SER A 77 -43.84 12.38 -7.26
CA SER A 77 -44.27 13.77 -7.37
C SER A 77 -45.66 13.85 -8.01
N ASP A 78 -46.61 14.47 -7.30
CA ASP A 78 -47.96 14.73 -7.82
C ASP A 78 -47.98 15.89 -8.84
N GLN A 79 -46.82 16.48 -9.13
CA GLN A 79 -46.67 17.59 -10.07
C GLN A 79 -46.62 17.10 -11.53
N GLU A 80 -47.23 17.84 -12.45
CA GLU A 80 -47.28 17.49 -13.88
C GLU A 80 -45.90 17.47 -14.57
N LYS A 81 -44.89 18.14 -14.01
CA LYS A 81 -43.53 18.21 -14.57
C LYS A 81 -42.51 17.63 -13.60
N THR A 82 -41.95 16.49 -13.96
CA THR A 82 -40.84 15.81 -13.29
C THR A 82 -39.70 15.56 -14.25
N TRP A 83 -38.51 15.28 -13.73
CA TRP A 83 -37.37 14.89 -14.57
C TRP A 83 -37.70 13.66 -15.44
N ILE A 84 -38.54 12.74 -14.96
CA ILE A 84 -38.96 11.53 -15.68
C ILE A 84 -39.80 11.93 -16.88
N THR A 85 -40.89 12.67 -16.67
CA THR A 85 -41.80 13.10 -17.75
C THR A 85 -41.12 14.01 -18.78
N ALA A 86 -40.03 14.67 -18.41
CA ALA A 86 -39.28 15.56 -19.29
C ALA A 86 -38.26 14.83 -20.18
N HIS A 87 -37.74 13.66 -19.77
CA HIS A 87 -36.62 12.99 -20.43
C HIS A 87 -36.88 11.52 -20.82
N LEU A 88 -37.94 10.91 -20.29
CA LEU A 88 -38.27 9.51 -20.52
C LEU A 88 -39.67 9.39 -21.14
N ASP A 89 -39.80 8.45 -22.06
CA ASP A 89 -41.11 8.07 -22.59
C ASP A 89 -41.96 7.42 -21.49
N PRO A 90 -43.29 7.63 -21.47
CA PRO A 90 -44.19 7.05 -20.46
C PRO A 90 -44.15 5.52 -20.37
N ASP A 91 -43.82 4.85 -21.49
CA ASP A 91 -43.72 3.39 -21.60
C ASP A 91 -42.27 2.89 -21.50
N ALA A 92 -41.34 3.71 -20.99
CA ALA A 92 -39.95 3.32 -20.82
C ALA A 92 -39.83 2.10 -19.90
N ALA A 93 -38.95 1.16 -20.27
CA ALA A 93 -38.64 0.03 -19.42
C ALA A 93 -37.94 0.48 -18.13
N PHE A 94 -38.22 -0.21 -17.02
CA PHE A 94 -37.58 0.06 -15.72
C PHE A 94 -36.04 0.09 -15.77
N SER A 95 -35.42 -0.70 -16.66
CA SER A 95 -33.98 -0.66 -16.88
C SER A 95 -33.50 0.71 -17.38
N THR A 96 -34.27 1.35 -18.27
CA THR A 96 -33.97 2.67 -18.82
C THR A 96 -34.12 3.74 -17.74
N GLU A 97 -35.21 3.71 -16.99
CA GLU A 97 -35.44 4.65 -15.87
C GLU A 97 -34.31 4.58 -14.84
N TYR A 98 -33.87 3.35 -14.48
CA TYR A 98 -32.76 3.14 -13.57
C TYR A 98 -31.43 3.62 -14.14
N MET A 99 -31.15 3.36 -15.42
CA MET A 99 -29.92 3.82 -16.09
C MET A 99 -29.83 5.35 -16.11
N TYR A 100 -30.91 6.05 -16.43
CA TYR A 100 -30.94 7.53 -16.44
C TYR A 100 -30.83 8.10 -15.02
N SER A 101 -31.45 7.44 -14.03
CA SER A 101 -31.30 7.82 -12.61
C SER A 101 -29.86 7.66 -12.11
N LEU A 102 -29.23 6.54 -12.48
CA LEU A 102 -27.83 6.27 -12.15
C LEU A 102 -26.90 7.23 -12.88
N TYR A 103 -27.20 7.56 -14.14
CA TYR A 103 -26.44 8.52 -14.93
C TYR A 103 -26.45 9.90 -14.28
N PHE A 104 -27.62 10.47 -13.95
CA PHE A 104 -27.73 11.77 -13.28
C PHE A 104 -26.96 11.81 -11.96
N THR A 105 -27.13 10.79 -11.13
CA THR A 105 -26.49 10.75 -9.81
C THR A 105 -25.00 10.48 -9.89
N LEU A 106 -24.54 9.67 -10.84
CA LEU A 106 -23.12 9.43 -11.08
C LEU A 106 -22.43 10.69 -11.60
N THR A 107 -22.99 11.38 -12.60
CA THR A 107 -22.40 12.61 -13.17
C THR A 107 -22.40 13.76 -12.16
N THR A 108 -23.38 13.81 -11.26
CA THR A 108 -23.41 14.76 -10.13
C THR A 108 -22.35 14.40 -9.08
N MET A 109 -22.25 13.12 -8.71
CA MET A 109 -21.28 12.64 -7.70
C MET A 109 -19.82 12.74 -8.16
N THR A 110 -19.56 12.56 -9.45
CA THR A 110 -18.22 12.72 -10.04
C THR A 110 -17.93 14.14 -10.49
N THR A 111 -18.81 15.09 -10.15
CA THR A 111 -18.70 16.52 -10.49
C THR A 111 -18.56 16.82 -11.99
N VAL A 112 -19.01 15.90 -12.86
CA VAL A 112 -18.98 16.09 -14.32
C VAL A 112 -20.13 17.01 -14.74
N GLY A 113 -21.35 16.72 -14.28
CA GLY A 113 -22.52 17.59 -14.44
C GLY A 113 -22.78 18.09 -15.85
N TYR A 114 -23.08 17.20 -16.81
CA TYR A 114 -23.37 17.58 -18.20
C TYR A 114 -24.55 18.56 -18.35
N GLY A 115 -25.49 18.57 -17.39
CA GLY A 115 -26.62 19.50 -17.37
C GLY A 115 -27.75 19.12 -18.32
N ASP A 116 -27.73 17.90 -18.84
CA ASP A 116 -28.73 17.32 -19.74
C ASP A 116 -29.98 16.83 -18.99
N ILE A 117 -29.82 16.30 -17.77
CA ILE A 117 -30.93 16.03 -16.85
C ILE A 117 -30.90 17.06 -15.73
N THR A 118 -32.00 17.77 -15.54
CA THR A 118 -32.13 18.82 -14.54
C THR A 118 -33.42 18.66 -13.72
N PRO A 119 -33.41 19.08 -12.44
CA PRO A 119 -34.62 19.08 -11.62
C PRO A 119 -35.69 20.00 -12.21
N GLN A 120 -36.93 19.54 -12.22
CA GLN A 120 -38.08 20.23 -12.82
C GLN A 120 -39.05 20.81 -11.78
N ASN A 121 -38.90 20.44 -10.51
CA ASN A 121 -39.75 20.88 -9.40
C ASN A 121 -38.96 21.12 -8.10
N ASP A 122 -39.59 21.78 -7.14
CA ASP A 122 -38.95 22.19 -5.88
C ASP A 122 -38.41 21.01 -5.07
N ASP A 123 -39.09 19.86 -5.06
CA ASP A 123 -38.64 18.65 -4.36
C ASP A 123 -37.37 18.06 -5.00
N GLU A 124 -37.31 18.01 -6.33
CA GLU A 124 -36.14 17.58 -7.10
C GLU A 124 -34.97 18.56 -6.94
N VAL A 125 -35.24 19.87 -6.89
CA VAL A 125 -34.24 20.91 -6.63
C VAL A 125 -33.67 20.75 -5.22
N LEU A 126 -34.52 20.59 -4.20
CA LEU A 126 -34.08 20.39 -2.82
C LEU A 126 -33.21 19.14 -2.67
N PHE A 127 -33.60 18.03 -3.29
CA PHE A 127 -32.79 16.83 -3.30
C PHE A 127 -31.45 17.04 -4.00
N THR A 128 -31.44 17.72 -5.16
CA THR A 128 -30.21 17.99 -5.90
C THR A 128 -29.25 18.87 -5.09
N LEU A 129 -29.76 19.86 -4.35
CA LEU A 129 -28.94 20.67 -3.43
C LEU A 129 -28.28 19.82 -2.34
N ILE A 130 -29.03 18.92 -1.71
CA ILE A 130 -28.49 18.00 -0.69
C ILE A 130 -27.47 17.04 -1.34
N LEU A 131 -27.79 16.51 -2.53
CA LEU A 131 -26.94 15.60 -3.28
C LEU A 131 -25.60 16.24 -3.62
N LEU A 132 -25.59 17.51 -4.03
CA LEU A 132 -24.38 18.27 -4.34
C LEU A 132 -23.49 18.43 -3.10
N LEU A 133 -24.07 18.75 -1.93
CA LEU A 133 -23.28 18.84 -0.68
C LEU A 133 -22.65 17.48 -0.33
N VAL A 134 -23.41 16.39 -0.40
CA VAL A 134 -22.88 15.04 -0.17
C VAL A 134 -21.82 14.68 -1.21
N ALA A 135 -22.03 15.01 -2.49
CA ALA A 135 -21.10 14.75 -3.57
C ALA A 135 -19.75 15.39 -3.32
N THR A 136 -19.71 16.65 -2.88
CA THR A 136 -18.44 17.34 -2.61
C THR A 136 -17.62 16.64 -1.52
N VAL A 137 -18.26 16.21 -0.43
CA VAL A 137 -17.58 15.48 0.66
C VAL A 137 -17.08 14.12 0.18
N VAL A 138 -17.95 13.36 -0.51
CA VAL A 138 -17.59 12.04 -1.02
C VAL A 138 -16.44 12.14 -2.03
N PHE A 139 -16.54 13.04 -3.00
CA PHE A 139 -15.48 13.26 -4.00
C PHE A 139 -14.14 13.63 -3.37
N ALA A 140 -14.13 14.54 -2.37
CA ALA A 140 -12.91 14.87 -1.64
C ALA A 140 -12.30 13.65 -0.93
N THR A 141 -13.12 12.82 -0.28
CA THR A 141 -12.63 11.59 0.36
C THR A 141 -12.11 10.55 -0.63
N LEU A 142 -12.74 10.43 -1.80
CA LEU A 142 -12.28 9.52 -2.87
C LEU A 142 -10.93 9.95 -3.42
N MET A 143 -10.74 11.26 -3.65
CA MET A 143 -9.46 11.82 -4.08
C MET A 143 -8.37 11.60 -3.04
N GLY A 144 -8.66 11.83 -1.75
CA GLY A 144 -7.72 11.55 -0.66
C GLY A 144 -7.30 10.06 -0.63
N ALA A 145 -8.26 9.15 -0.72
CA ALA A 145 -7.97 7.71 -0.77
C ALA A 145 -7.15 7.31 -2.00
N LEU A 146 -7.38 7.94 -3.16
CA LEU A 146 -6.60 7.72 -4.36
C LEU A 146 -5.16 8.24 -4.20
N THR A 147 -4.98 9.41 -3.60
CA THR A 147 -3.65 9.96 -3.31
C THR A 147 -2.87 9.06 -2.36
N ASP A 148 -3.48 8.63 -1.26
CA ASP A 148 -2.83 7.71 -0.30
C ASP A 148 -2.39 6.42 -0.99
N LEU A 149 -3.22 5.89 -1.88
CA LEU A 149 -2.92 4.70 -2.67
C LEU A 149 -1.71 4.91 -3.59
N ILE A 150 -1.65 6.04 -4.31
CA ILE A 150 -0.51 6.38 -5.16
C ILE A 150 0.77 6.55 -4.33
N CYS A 151 0.68 7.28 -3.21
CA CYS A 151 1.80 7.48 -2.30
C CYS A 151 2.32 6.15 -1.72
N SER A 152 1.43 5.19 -1.44
CA SER A 152 1.83 3.86 -0.96
C SER A 152 2.63 3.08 -2.01
N LEU A 153 2.24 3.14 -3.29
CA LEU A 153 2.96 2.50 -4.39
C LEU A 153 4.35 3.09 -4.62
N GLU A 154 4.49 4.40 -4.41
CA GLU A 154 5.76 5.08 -4.60
C GLU A 154 6.64 5.10 -3.34
N SER A 155 6.15 4.58 -2.20
CA SER A 155 6.81 4.74 -0.89
C SER A 155 8.24 4.17 -0.85
N GLU A 156 8.47 3.01 -1.49
CA GLU A 156 9.81 2.42 -1.61
C GLU A 156 10.76 3.35 -2.38
N LYS A 157 10.31 3.83 -3.55
CA LYS A 157 11.07 4.74 -4.40
C LYS A 157 11.35 6.08 -3.71
N HIS A 158 10.38 6.63 -3.00
CA HIS A 158 10.55 7.86 -2.20
C HIS A 158 11.62 7.67 -1.13
N THR A 159 11.70 6.48 -0.52
CA THR A 159 12.71 6.13 0.48
C THR A 159 14.10 6.02 -0.15
N GLU A 160 14.22 5.38 -1.32
CA GLU A 160 15.48 5.31 -2.06
C GLU A 160 15.98 6.69 -2.48
N ASP A 161 15.10 7.51 -3.06
CA ASP A 161 15.43 8.88 -3.46
C ASP A 161 15.85 9.73 -2.25
N ALA A 162 15.19 9.53 -1.09
CA ALA A 162 15.58 10.21 0.15
C ALA A 162 16.99 9.81 0.61
N ARG A 163 17.35 8.53 0.52
CA ARG A 163 18.71 8.04 0.85
C ARG A 163 19.76 8.66 -0.07
N VAL A 164 19.50 8.73 -1.38
CA VAL A 164 20.39 9.36 -2.37
C VAL A 164 20.56 10.86 -2.12
N ARG A 165 19.46 11.56 -1.79
CA ARG A 165 19.49 12.99 -1.43
C ARG A 165 20.31 13.22 -0.16
N LEU A 166 20.09 12.42 0.88
CA LEU A 166 20.84 12.53 2.14
C LEU A 166 22.34 12.32 1.93
N LEU A 167 22.73 11.31 1.14
CA LEU A 167 24.12 11.08 0.77
C LEU A 167 24.71 12.30 0.06
N SER A 168 23.99 12.86 -0.91
CA SER A 168 24.43 14.03 -1.66
C SER A 168 24.62 15.26 -0.75
N HIS A 169 23.69 15.50 0.17
CA HIS A 169 23.80 16.58 1.16
C HIS A 169 24.99 16.38 2.10
N TYR A 170 25.21 15.16 2.60
CA TYR A 170 26.36 14.86 3.46
C TYR A 170 27.69 15.10 2.73
N MET A 171 27.81 14.65 1.49
CA MET A 171 29.02 14.81 0.68
C MET A 171 29.30 16.29 0.39
N ASN A 172 28.26 17.06 0.11
CA ASN A 172 28.40 18.51 -0.10
C ASN A 172 28.78 19.25 1.19
N TRP A 173 28.15 18.91 2.32
CA TRP A 173 28.48 19.48 3.63
C TRP A 173 29.92 19.23 4.04
N ARG A 174 30.44 18.03 3.72
CA ARG A 174 31.84 17.66 3.95
C ARG A 174 32.81 18.12 2.86
N GLN A 175 32.32 18.80 1.82
CA GLN A 175 33.11 19.26 0.67
C GLN A 175 33.95 18.13 0.03
N VAL A 176 33.35 16.95 -0.12
CA VAL A 176 34.04 15.78 -0.66
C VAL A 176 34.37 15.99 -2.14
N PRO A 177 35.62 15.70 -2.59
CA PRO A 177 36.00 15.80 -4.00
C PRO A 177 35.10 14.95 -4.90
N LYS A 178 34.82 15.44 -6.12
CA LYS A 178 33.86 14.82 -7.05
C LYS A 178 34.21 13.37 -7.40
N ASP A 179 35.49 13.04 -7.54
CA ASP A 179 35.94 11.69 -7.87
C ASP A 179 35.70 10.72 -6.72
N LEU A 180 36.01 11.13 -5.48
CA LEU A 180 35.72 10.35 -4.28
C LEU A 180 34.21 10.21 -4.08
N PHE A 181 33.43 11.27 -4.30
CA PHE A 181 31.97 11.18 -4.24
C PHE A 181 31.41 10.19 -5.28
N LYS A 182 31.92 10.21 -6.52
CA LYS A 182 31.50 9.26 -7.55
C LYS A 182 31.80 7.82 -7.12
N ALA A 183 32.99 7.56 -6.58
CA ALA A 183 33.36 6.23 -6.07
C ALA A 183 32.45 5.78 -4.91
N ILE A 184 32.25 6.64 -3.91
CA ILE A 184 31.37 6.33 -2.77
C ILE A 184 29.93 6.09 -3.24
N ARG A 185 29.41 6.97 -4.11
CA ARG A 185 28.07 6.84 -4.68
C ARG A 185 27.92 5.50 -5.40
N THR A 186 28.84 5.13 -6.28
CA THR A 186 28.81 3.83 -6.98
C THR A 186 28.81 2.65 -6.01
N HIS A 187 29.61 2.70 -4.95
CA HIS A 187 29.62 1.65 -3.93
C HIS A 187 28.28 1.58 -3.16
N MET A 188 27.74 2.72 -2.72
CA MET A 188 26.46 2.76 -2.00
C MET A 188 25.31 2.24 -2.86
N PHE A 189 25.26 2.59 -4.16
CA PHE A 189 24.27 2.03 -5.09
C PHE A 189 24.43 0.52 -5.26
N TYR A 190 25.65 0.01 -5.33
CA TYR A 190 25.90 -1.44 -5.37
C TYR A 190 25.34 -2.14 -4.12
N LEU A 191 25.53 -1.57 -2.92
CA LEU A 191 24.99 -2.13 -1.69
C LEU A 191 23.45 -2.12 -1.67
N TRP A 192 22.84 -1.00 -2.09
CA TRP A 192 21.38 -0.88 -2.15
C TRP A 192 20.75 -1.80 -3.20
N ASP A 193 21.37 -1.99 -4.36
CA ASP A 193 20.83 -2.88 -5.40
C ASP A 193 21.01 -4.36 -5.04
N THR A 194 22.17 -4.74 -4.49
CA THR A 194 22.49 -6.14 -4.18
C THR A 194 21.66 -6.68 -3.02
N ASN A 195 21.48 -5.88 -1.97
CA ASN A 195 20.86 -6.33 -0.71
C ASN A 195 19.61 -5.56 -0.31
N LYS A 196 19.13 -4.59 -1.11
CA LYS A 196 17.99 -3.70 -0.76
C LYS A 196 18.15 -2.96 0.58
N GLY A 197 19.37 -2.90 1.13
CA GLY A 197 19.64 -2.38 2.47
C GLY A 197 19.24 -3.31 3.63
N TYR A 198 18.97 -4.60 3.34
CA TYR A 198 18.67 -5.60 4.37
C TYR A 198 19.86 -5.88 5.29
N ASP A 199 21.08 -5.60 4.85
CA ASP A 199 22.30 -5.72 5.65
C ASP A 199 22.34 -4.72 6.81
N ALA A 200 22.03 -3.45 6.54
CA ALA A 200 21.93 -2.43 7.58
C ALA A 200 20.72 -2.70 8.50
N TYR A 201 19.61 -3.15 7.91
CA TYR A 201 18.40 -3.51 8.65
C TYR A 201 18.60 -4.77 9.51
N GLU A 202 19.39 -5.74 9.08
CA GLU A 202 19.71 -6.95 9.86
C GLU A 202 20.38 -6.60 11.19
N ILE A 203 21.28 -5.60 11.19
CA ILE A 203 21.92 -5.11 12.41
C ILE A 203 20.87 -4.48 13.35
N GLU A 204 20.01 -3.61 12.83
CA GLU A 204 18.93 -2.96 13.60
C GLU A 204 17.93 -3.98 14.19
N VAL A 205 17.54 -4.97 13.38
CA VAL A 205 16.66 -6.08 13.81
C VAL A 205 17.35 -6.89 14.90
N LYS A 206 18.62 -7.27 14.73
CA LYS A 206 19.37 -8.01 15.76
C LYS A 206 19.41 -7.21 17.07
N ASP A 207 19.68 -5.92 17.02
CA ASP A 207 19.81 -5.06 18.20
C ASP A 207 18.49 -4.84 18.95
N SER A 208 17.36 -4.82 18.24
CA SER A 208 16.02 -4.71 18.85
C SER A 208 15.49 -6.02 19.45
N LEU A 209 16.05 -7.18 19.07
CA LEU A 209 15.61 -8.48 19.57
C LEU A 209 16.14 -8.81 20.98
N PRO A 210 15.35 -9.53 21.80
CA PRO A 210 15.82 -10.14 23.03
C PRO A 210 17.03 -11.08 22.80
N PRO A 211 17.95 -11.23 23.78
CA PRO A 211 19.19 -12.00 23.60
C PRO A 211 19.01 -13.45 23.15
N VAL A 212 17.89 -14.08 23.54
CA VAL A 212 17.58 -15.46 23.12
C VAL A 212 17.23 -15.51 21.63
N LEU A 213 16.34 -14.63 21.17
CA LEU A 213 15.90 -14.58 19.77
C LEU A 213 17.02 -14.10 18.83
N ARG A 214 17.85 -13.15 19.28
CA ARG A 214 19.03 -12.70 18.52
C ARG A 214 20.00 -13.83 18.23
N ARG A 215 20.26 -14.70 19.21
CA ARG A 215 21.14 -15.87 19.06
C ARG A 215 20.55 -16.90 18.10
N GLU A 216 19.26 -17.21 18.23
CA GLU A 216 18.57 -18.12 17.31
C GLU A 216 18.58 -17.60 15.86
N LEU A 217 18.27 -16.31 15.65
CA LEU A 217 18.34 -15.68 14.34
C LEU A 217 19.75 -15.70 13.77
N SER A 218 20.75 -15.28 14.55
CA SER A 218 22.14 -15.26 14.10
C SER A 218 22.65 -16.66 13.75
N PHE A 219 22.27 -17.68 14.52
CA PHE A 219 22.59 -19.05 14.23
C PHE A 219 21.89 -19.57 12.97
N HIS A 220 20.64 -19.18 12.74
CA HIS A 220 19.93 -19.51 11.50
C HIS A 220 20.64 -18.91 10.27
N VAL A 221 21.08 -17.65 10.36
CA VAL A 221 21.76 -16.94 9.25
C VAL A 221 23.17 -17.49 9.01
N TYR A 222 24.01 -17.56 10.05
CA TYR A 222 25.44 -17.85 9.92
C TYR A 222 25.83 -19.30 10.22
N GLY A 223 24.97 -20.08 10.86
CA GLY A 223 25.31 -21.43 11.35
C GLY A 223 25.76 -22.37 10.23
N ARG A 224 25.12 -22.29 9.05
CA ARG A 224 25.54 -23.07 7.88
C ARG A 224 26.94 -22.66 7.39
N ILE A 225 27.25 -21.36 7.40
CA ILE A 225 28.56 -20.84 7.00
C ILE A 225 29.62 -21.32 7.98
N LEU A 226 29.39 -21.18 9.28
CA LEU A 226 30.34 -21.61 10.31
C LEU A 226 30.62 -23.13 10.26
N ARG A 227 29.60 -23.94 9.92
CA ARG A 227 29.76 -25.38 9.70
C ARG A 227 30.48 -25.77 8.41
N SER A 228 30.69 -24.84 7.49
CA SER A 228 31.48 -25.07 6.27
C SER A 228 32.97 -24.81 6.46
N VAL A 229 33.34 -24.10 7.53
CA VAL A 229 34.69 -23.63 7.78
C VAL A 229 35.48 -24.71 8.51
N THR A 230 36.44 -25.34 7.81
CA THR A 230 37.19 -26.50 8.30
C THR A 230 38.03 -26.22 9.54
N PHE A 231 38.57 -25.01 9.71
CA PHE A 231 39.34 -24.67 10.92
C PHE A 231 38.46 -24.63 12.19
N LEU A 232 37.13 -24.51 12.04
CA LEU A 232 36.16 -24.53 13.13
C LEU A 232 35.55 -25.92 13.37
N ALA A 233 36.05 -26.97 12.70
CA ALA A 233 35.49 -28.31 12.79
C ALA A 233 35.39 -28.85 14.22
N TRP A 234 36.33 -28.46 15.09
CA TRP A 234 36.34 -28.84 16.50
C TRP A 234 35.17 -28.26 17.33
N VAL A 235 34.49 -27.22 16.83
CA VAL A 235 33.34 -26.57 17.51
C VAL A 235 32.00 -27.10 17.02
N TRP A 236 31.95 -27.85 15.92
CA TRP A 236 30.68 -28.20 15.25
C TRP A 236 29.72 -29.00 16.14
N ASP A 237 30.26 -29.82 17.04
CA ASP A 237 29.48 -30.62 18.00
C ASP A 237 28.98 -29.80 19.21
N TYR A 238 29.53 -28.59 19.42
CA TYR A 238 29.18 -27.71 20.53
C TYR A 238 28.22 -26.62 20.06
N GLU A 239 26.93 -26.96 19.98
CA GLU A 239 25.89 -26.06 19.45
C GLU A 239 25.82 -24.71 20.18
N VAL A 240 25.97 -24.71 21.52
CA VAL A 240 25.97 -23.48 22.32
C VAL A 240 27.12 -22.56 21.91
N CYS A 241 28.34 -23.09 21.80
CA CYS A 241 29.51 -22.32 21.37
C CYS A 241 29.32 -21.80 19.93
N LEU A 242 28.72 -22.61 19.05
CA LEU A 242 28.46 -22.23 17.68
C LEU A 242 27.40 -21.12 17.56
N LYS A 243 26.37 -21.14 18.43
CA LYS A 243 25.35 -20.08 18.54
C LYS A 243 25.96 -18.77 19.06
N GLU A 244 26.82 -18.83 20.08
CA GLU A 244 27.53 -17.66 20.58
C GLU A 244 28.52 -17.09 19.54
N LEU A 245 29.23 -17.97 18.82
CA LEU A 245 30.09 -17.56 17.71
C LEU A 245 29.27 -16.89 16.61
N ALA A 246 28.15 -17.49 16.19
CA ALA A 246 27.25 -16.92 15.19
C ALA A 246 26.70 -15.55 15.59
N ASN A 247 26.43 -15.33 16.88
CA ASN A 247 25.99 -14.05 17.40
C ASN A 247 27.06 -12.95 17.26
N ALA A 248 28.35 -13.31 17.31
CA ALA A 248 29.48 -12.40 17.11
C ALA A 248 29.88 -12.20 15.63
N VAL A 249 29.27 -12.92 14.69
CA VAL A 249 29.51 -12.75 13.25
C VAL A 249 28.77 -11.52 12.74
N HIS A 250 29.46 -10.76 11.89
CA HIS A 250 28.91 -9.63 11.14
C HIS A 250 29.27 -9.76 9.66
N SER A 251 28.32 -9.43 8.80
CA SER A 251 28.52 -9.36 7.34
C SER A 251 29.37 -8.14 6.98
N LEU A 252 30.33 -8.31 6.07
CA LEU A 252 31.16 -7.23 5.53
C LEU A 252 31.13 -7.28 4.01
N PHE A 253 30.79 -6.16 3.38
CA PHE A 253 30.75 -6.01 1.92
C PHE A 253 31.92 -5.12 1.49
N LEU A 254 32.67 -5.58 0.50
CA LEU A 254 33.86 -4.87 0.00
C LEU A 254 33.75 -4.65 -1.51
N SER A 255 34.30 -3.54 -1.95
CA SER A 255 34.47 -3.20 -3.36
C SER A 255 35.76 -3.79 -3.93
N ARG A 256 35.80 -3.86 -5.26
CA ARG A 256 37.04 -4.17 -5.98
C ARG A 256 38.12 -3.14 -5.62
N GLY A 257 39.25 -3.62 -5.11
CA GLY A 257 40.40 -2.80 -4.73
C GLY A 257 40.51 -2.55 -3.23
N ASP A 258 39.50 -2.91 -2.44
CA ASP A 258 39.57 -2.81 -0.99
C ASP A 258 40.60 -3.80 -0.44
N GLN A 259 41.39 -3.33 0.53
CA GLN A 259 42.44 -4.12 1.16
C GLN A 259 41.91 -4.71 2.47
N LEU A 260 41.87 -6.04 2.55
CA LEU A 260 41.51 -6.77 3.78
C LEU A 260 42.64 -6.77 4.81
N PHE A 261 43.87 -6.93 4.33
CA PHE A 261 45.07 -7.02 5.14
C PHE A 261 46.18 -6.21 4.48
N ARG A 262 47.06 -5.65 5.30
CA ARG A 262 48.29 -5.01 4.86
C ARG A 262 49.48 -5.66 5.54
N HIS A 263 50.58 -5.70 4.81
CA HIS A 263 51.84 -6.17 5.35
C HIS A 263 52.26 -5.26 6.52
N ASN A 264 52.75 -5.86 7.62
CA ASN A 264 53.11 -5.18 8.87
C ASN A 264 51.97 -4.53 9.67
N GLU A 265 50.70 -4.78 9.34
CA GLU A 265 49.57 -4.37 10.20
C GLU A 265 49.06 -5.55 11.06
N PRO A 266 48.79 -5.33 12.36
CA PRO A 266 48.28 -6.38 13.23
C PRO A 266 46.85 -6.78 12.83
N ASN A 267 46.61 -8.07 12.58
CA ASN A 267 45.27 -8.58 12.31
C ASN A 267 44.62 -9.13 13.59
N THR A 268 43.43 -8.62 13.93
CA THR A 268 42.63 -9.03 15.09
C THR A 268 41.33 -9.76 14.70
N LYS A 269 41.09 -9.95 13.40
CA LYS A 269 39.81 -10.47 12.88
C LYS A 269 40.03 -11.68 11.97
N ILE A 270 39.04 -12.56 11.97
CA ILE A 270 38.95 -13.69 11.04
C ILE A 270 37.90 -13.35 10.00
N PHE A 271 38.25 -13.55 8.73
CA PHE A 271 37.35 -13.31 7.59
C PHE A 271 37.02 -14.64 6.93
N VAL A 272 35.74 -14.85 6.64
CA VAL A 272 35.25 -16.02 5.91
C VAL A 272 34.65 -15.52 4.60
N LEU A 273 35.20 -15.96 3.47
CA LEU A 273 34.71 -15.55 2.16
C LEU A 273 33.43 -16.32 1.82
N GLN A 274 32.31 -15.61 1.72
CA GLN A 274 31.02 -16.19 1.33
C GLN A 274 30.76 -16.12 -0.18
N SER A 275 31.10 -15.00 -0.82
CA SER A 275 30.89 -14.75 -2.24
C SER A 275 31.95 -13.80 -2.79
N GLY A 276 32.35 -13.98 -4.05
CA GLY A 276 33.38 -13.19 -4.73
C GLY A 276 34.77 -13.83 -4.72
N PHE A 277 35.79 -13.02 -4.98
CA PHE A 277 37.18 -13.46 -5.09
C PHE A 277 38.10 -12.53 -4.31
N VAL A 278 39.05 -13.11 -3.59
CA VAL A 278 40.11 -12.38 -2.89
C VAL A 278 41.44 -12.73 -3.54
N ARG A 279 42.27 -11.71 -3.80
CA ARG A 279 43.62 -11.90 -4.30
C ARG A 279 44.63 -11.52 -3.22
N ILE A 280 45.55 -12.42 -2.93
CA ILE A 280 46.71 -12.13 -2.09
C ILE A 280 47.85 -11.69 -3.01
N SER A 281 48.44 -10.53 -2.73
CA SER A 281 49.59 -9.99 -3.47
C SER A 281 50.64 -9.53 -2.47
N SER A 282 51.90 -9.88 -2.72
CA SER A 282 53.04 -9.37 -1.95
C SER A 282 53.55 -8.02 -2.47
N ASN A 283 53.05 -7.54 -3.61
CA ASN A 283 53.45 -6.26 -4.20
C ASN A 283 52.45 -5.16 -3.80
N GLU A 284 52.98 -4.05 -3.25
CA GLU A 284 52.22 -2.89 -2.78
C GLU A 284 51.50 -2.08 -3.89
N ARG A 285 51.69 -2.43 -5.17
CA ARG A 285 51.04 -1.75 -6.30
C ARG A 285 49.88 -2.60 -6.82
N LEU A 286 48.66 -2.21 -6.44
CA LEU A 286 47.40 -2.62 -7.07
C LEU A 286 47.19 -1.88 -8.40
#